data_AF-A0AAV0GHN9-F1
#
_entry.id   AF-A0AAV0GHN9-F1
#
_cell.length_a   1.000
_cell.length_b   1.000
_cell.length_c   1.000
_cell.angle_alpha   90.00
_cell.angle_beta   90.00
_cell.angle_gamma   90.00
#
_symmetry.space_group_name_H-M   'P 1'
#
loop_
_entity.id
_entity.type
_entity.pdbx_description
1 polymer ?
#
loop_
_entity_poly.entity_id
_entity_poly.type
_entity_poly.pdbx_seq_one_letter_code
_entity_poly.pdbx_strand_id
1 'polypeptide(L)'
;MEAFYQESGRAGRDQLPSRSVVYYGMDDRRKMEFILTNSERKKESSSLQDGSSKKALDSFSQIVKYCELDGCRRKKILESFGEMVSASLCGKSCDACKHPNVVAKNLEELKAAATFHQRIGSSRILISSVQNLNDRDYSEFWNREDDASGSEEDISDSDEVLDAAKNVASSRTSTKLRIQDKIELLQRAEENYYKNNNTEKQIELRRFCLDS
;
A
#
# COMPACT_ATOMS: atom_id res chain seq x y z
N MET A 1 -10.81 1.49 -16.01
CA MET A 1 -10.63 2.96 -16.06
C MET A 1 -11.85 3.73 -15.55
N GLU A 2 -13.06 3.28 -15.88
CA GLU A 2 -14.33 3.96 -15.56
C GLU A 2 -14.46 4.44 -14.11
N ALA A 3 -14.27 3.57 -13.12
CA ALA A 3 -14.41 3.93 -11.71
C ALA A 3 -13.49 5.11 -11.29
N PHE A 4 -12.24 5.12 -11.76
CA PHE A 4 -11.31 6.22 -11.50
C PHE A 4 -11.81 7.53 -12.13
N TYR A 5 -12.36 7.47 -13.35
CA TYR A 5 -12.92 8.66 -14.00
C TYR A 5 -14.12 9.22 -13.23
N GLN A 6 -15.02 8.34 -12.76
CA GLN A 6 -16.17 8.76 -11.95
C GLN A 6 -15.75 9.41 -10.64
N GLU A 7 -14.81 8.81 -9.90
CA GLU A 7 -14.34 9.34 -8.62
C GLU A 7 -13.54 10.64 -8.78
N SER A 8 -12.63 10.71 -9.76
CA SER A 8 -11.87 11.94 -10.05
C SER A 8 -12.77 13.08 -10.54
N GLY A 9 -13.86 12.77 -11.25
CA GLY A 9 -14.84 13.74 -11.75
C GLY A 9 -15.78 14.33 -10.70
N ARG A 10 -15.70 13.89 -9.42
CA ARG A 10 -16.45 14.52 -8.33
C ARG A 10 -15.88 15.87 -7.91
N ALA A 11 -14.60 16.12 -8.17
CA ALA A 11 -13.93 17.37 -7.83
C ALA A 11 -14.32 18.51 -8.79
N GLY A 12 -14.21 19.77 -8.33
CA GLY A 12 -14.34 20.96 -9.18
C GLY A 12 -15.74 21.29 -9.69
N ARG A 13 -16.81 20.83 -9.00
CA ARG A 13 -18.21 21.19 -9.34
C ARG A 13 -18.57 22.65 -9.07
N ASP A 14 -17.74 23.32 -8.28
CA ASP A 14 -17.73 24.75 -8.04
C ASP A 14 -17.05 25.56 -9.16
N GLN A 15 -16.57 24.89 -10.22
CA GLN A 15 -15.84 25.46 -11.35
C GLN A 15 -14.47 26.05 -10.97
N LEU A 16 -13.98 25.78 -9.75
CA LEU A 16 -12.66 26.20 -9.31
C LEU A 16 -11.60 25.15 -9.68
N PRO A 17 -10.32 25.56 -9.82
CA PRO A 17 -9.24 24.64 -10.08
C PRO A 17 -9.17 23.53 -9.02
N SER A 18 -9.23 22.28 -9.47
CA SER A 18 -9.15 21.09 -8.63
C SER A 18 -8.05 20.16 -9.12
N ARG A 19 -7.54 19.32 -8.22
CA ARG A 19 -6.49 18.33 -8.53
C ARG A 19 -6.95 16.93 -8.13
N SER A 20 -6.86 15.99 -9.06
CA SER A 20 -6.99 14.57 -8.78
C SER A 20 -5.59 13.93 -8.77
N VAL A 21 -5.31 13.10 -7.76
CA VAL A 21 -4.03 12.42 -7.56
C VAL A 21 -4.29 10.94 -7.35
N VAL A 22 -3.49 10.09 -7.99
CA VAL A 22 -3.48 8.64 -7.79
C VAL A 22 -2.11 8.25 -7.25
N TYR A 23 -2.10 7.55 -6.13
CA TYR A 23 -0.90 6.89 -5.62
C TYR A 23 -0.82 5.50 -6.23
N TYR A 24 0.36 5.16 -6.74
CA TYR A 24 0.58 3.91 -7.47
C TYR A 24 1.90 3.28 -7.03
N GLY A 25 1.83 2.01 -6.64
CA GLY A 25 2.98 1.20 -6.25
C GLY A 25 2.94 -0.19 -6.88
N MET A 26 4.11 -0.77 -7.12
CA MET A 26 4.22 -2.12 -7.70
C MET A 26 3.62 -3.19 -6.79
N ASP A 27 3.69 -3.01 -5.47
CA ASP A 27 3.13 -3.96 -4.51
C ASP A 27 1.60 -3.97 -4.57
N ASP A 28 0.97 -2.79 -4.69
CA ASP A 28 -0.48 -2.69 -4.80
C ASP A 28 -0.98 -3.22 -6.15
N ARG A 29 -0.22 -3.00 -7.23
CA ARG A 29 -0.48 -3.66 -8.52
C ARG A 29 -0.52 -5.18 -8.36
N ARG A 30 0.49 -5.79 -7.74
CA ARG A 30 0.57 -7.26 -7.59
C ARG A 30 -0.55 -7.80 -6.71
N LYS A 31 -0.89 -7.11 -5.60
CA LYS A 31 -2.00 -7.50 -4.74
C LYS A 31 -3.32 -7.49 -5.51
N MET A 32 -3.60 -6.43 -6.26
CA MET A 32 -4.83 -6.32 -7.06
C MET A 32 -4.89 -7.36 -8.16
N GLU A 33 -3.78 -7.61 -8.86
CA GLU A 33 -3.69 -8.66 -9.88
C GLU A 33 -3.98 -10.06 -9.31
N PHE A 34 -3.48 -10.36 -8.11
CA PHE A 34 -3.77 -11.60 -7.40
C PHE A 34 -5.26 -11.72 -7.02
N ILE A 35 -5.86 -10.66 -6.46
CA ILE A 35 -7.29 -10.63 -6.08
C ILE A 35 -8.16 -10.88 -7.30
N LEU A 36 -7.92 -10.17 -8.40
CA LEU A 36 -8.71 -10.29 -9.62
C LEU A 36 -8.55 -11.69 -10.24
N THR A 37 -7.31 -12.19 -10.35
CA THR A 37 -7.05 -13.53 -10.90
C THR A 37 -7.72 -14.63 -10.08
N ASN A 38 -7.69 -14.55 -8.76
CA ASN A 38 -8.36 -15.54 -7.90
C ASN A 38 -9.87 -15.47 -8.01
N SER A 39 -10.42 -14.26 -8.16
CA SER A 39 -11.86 -14.07 -8.36
C SER A 39 -12.33 -14.69 -9.67
N GLU A 40 -11.50 -14.68 -10.72
CA GLU A 40 -11.78 -15.36 -11.98
C GLU A 40 -11.83 -16.87 -11.79
N ARG A 41 -10.78 -17.45 -11.17
CA ARG A 41 -10.67 -18.92 -10.97
C ARG A 41 -11.82 -19.48 -10.15
N LYS A 42 -12.29 -18.75 -9.14
CA LYS A 42 -13.45 -19.15 -8.31
C LYS A 42 -14.77 -19.13 -9.09
N LYS A 43 -14.88 -18.29 -10.12
CA LYS A 43 -16.05 -18.22 -11.01
C LYS A 43 -15.97 -19.21 -12.18
N GLU A 44 -14.78 -19.65 -12.56
CA GLU A 44 -14.60 -20.73 -13.55
C GLU A 44 -14.93 -22.11 -12.97
N SER A 45 -14.71 -22.30 -11.66
CA SER A 45 -15.04 -23.55 -10.98
C SER A 45 -16.53 -23.71 -10.65
N SER A 46 -17.30 -22.62 -10.66
CA SER A 46 -18.76 -22.65 -10.67
C SER A 46 -19.24 -22.50 -12.12
N SER A 47 -20.25 -23.25 -12.55
CA SER A 47 -20.72 -23.26 -13.95
C SER A 47 -21.33 -21.93 -14.45
N LEU A 48 -21.18 -20.85 -13.69
CA LEU A 48 -21.67 -19.50 -13.97
C LEU A 48 -20.51 -18.67 -14.54
N GLN A 49 -20.19 -18.90 -15.80
CA GLN A 49 -19.29 -18.02 -16.55
C GLN A 49 -19.95 -16.66 -16.77
N ASP A 50 -19.84 -15.77 -15.79
CA ASP A 50 -20.25 -14.39 -15.96
C ASP A 50 -19.09 -13.57 -16.55
N GLY A 51 -19.32 -12.95 -17.71
CA GLY A 51 -18.35 -12.10 -18.43
C GLY A 51 -17.89 -10.86 -17.62
N SER A 52 -18.48 -10.65 -16.45
CA SER A 52 -18.08 -9.67 -15.43
C SER A 52 -16.59 -9.74 -15.03
N SER A 53 -16.01 -10.94 -14.93
CA SER A 53 -14.63 -11.10 -14.43
C SER A 53 -13.58 -10.53 -15.40
N LYS A 54 -13.69 -10.90 -16.68
CA LYS A 54 -12.80 -10.40 -17.75
C LYS A 54 -12.82 -8.88 -17.85
N LYS A 55 -14.01 -8.27 -17.72
CA LYS A 55 -14.17 -6.81 -17.71
C LYS A 55 -13.41 -6.14 -16.58
N ALA A 56 -13.29 -6.78 -15.41
CA ALA A 56 -12.56 -6.24 -14.26
C ALA A 56 -11.04 -6.26 -14.51
N LEU A 57 -10.49 -7.35 -15.06
CA LEU A 57 -9.08 -7.42 -15.46
C LEU A 57 -8.72 -6.41 -16.55
N ASP A 58 -9.59 -6.25 -17.56
CA ASP A 58 -9.39 -5.27 -18.62
C ASP A 58 -9.40 -3.84 -18.04
N SER A 59 -10.36 -3.55 -17.17
CA SER A 59 -10.48 -2.27 -16.48
C SER A 59 -9.27 -1.94 -15.60
N PHE A 60 -8.73 -2.94 -14.91
CA PHE A 60 -7.51 -2.82 -14.12
C PHE A 60 -6.29 -2.60 -15.00
N SER A 61 -6.17 -3.35 -16.09
CA SER A 61 -5.08 -3.21 -17.07
C SER A 61 -5.03 -1.80 -17.67
N GLN A 62 -6.18 -1.16 -17.89
CA GLN A 62 -6.24 0.24 -18.32
C GLN A 62 -5.66 1.21 -17.27
N ILE A 63 -5.92 0.98 -15.97
CA ILE A 63 -5.37 1.80 -14.88
C ILE A 63 -3.85 1.60 -14.75
N VAL A 64 -3.38 0.36 -14.89
CA VAL A 64 -1.94 0.07 -14.92
C VAL A 64 -1.27 0.83 -16.08
N LYS A 65 -1.83 0.76 -17.29
CA LYS A 65 -1.35 1.55 -18.45
C LYS A 65 -1.41 3.06 -18.19
N TYR A 66 -2.47 3.54 -17.54
CA TYR A 66 -2.61 4.95 -17.18
C TYR A 66 -1.45 5.43 -16.30
N CYS A 67 -1.03 4.62 -15.31
CA CYS A 67 0.07 4.94 -14.41
C CYS A 67 1.45 4.75 -15.05
N GLU A 68 1.69 3.63 -15.73
CA GLU A 68 3.03 3.17 -16.14
C GLU A 68 3.50 3.62 -17.53
N LEU A 69 2.57 4.03 -18.40
CA LEU A 69 2.96 4.61 -19.69
C LEU A 69 3.30 6.09 -19.50
N ASP A 70 4.15 6.62 -20.36
CA ASP A 70 4.40 8.05 -20.51
C ASP A 70 3.26 8.73 -21.30
N GLY A 71 3.28 10.06 -21.36
CA GLY A 71 2.30 10.85 -22.11
C GLY A 71 1.14 11.43 -21.30
N CYS A 72 0.35 12.29 -21.96
CA CYS A 72 -0.70 13.10 -21.35
C CYS A 72 -1.78 12.25 -20.63
N ARG A 73 -2.04 12.54 -19.35
CA ARG A 73 -3.06 11.83 -18.56
C ARG A 73 -4.48 12.05 -19.08
N ARG A 74 -4.82 13.29 -19.44
CA ARG A 74 -6.16 13.63 -19.98
C ARG A 74 -6.44 12.88 -21.28
N LYS A 75 -5.44 12.82 -22.17
CA LYS A 75 -5.54 12.05 -23.42
C LYS A 75 -5.83 10.58 -23.15
N LYS A 76 -5.08 9.94 -22.24
CA LYS A 76 -5.29 8.52 -21.88
C LYS A 76 -6.67 8.23 -21.30
N ILE A 77 -7.21 9.14 -20.48
CA ILE A 77 -8.57 9.02 -19.95
C ILE A 77 -9.56 8.97 -21.11
N LEU A 78 -9.50 9.94 -22.03
CA LEU A 78 -10.44 10.06 -23.14
C LEU A 78 -10.32 8.90 -24.14
N GLU A 79 -9.09 8.48 -24.46
CA GLU A 79 -8.82 7.32 -25.32
C GLU A 79 -9.40 6.01 -24.75
N SER A 80 -9.47 5.88 -23.42
CA SER A 80 -10.08 4.69 -22.78
C SER A 80 -11.58 4.55 -23.04
N PHE A 81 -12.26 5.65 -23.40
CA PHE A 81 -13.67 5.69 -23.79
C PHE A 81 -13.86 5.71 -25.32
N GLY A 82 -12.77 5.51 -26.09
CA GLY A 82 -12.80 5.50 -27.55
C GLY A 82 -12.70 6.88 -28.21
N GLU A 83 -12.44 7.94 -27.43
CA GLU A 83 -12.26 9.29 -27.97
C GLU A 83 -10.82 9.51 -28.44
N MET A 84 -10.63 9.80 -29.73
CA MET A 84 -9.32 10.15 -30.27
C MET A 84 -9.07 11.65 -30.11
N VAL A 85 -8.20 12.01 -29.17
CA VAL A 85 -7.88 13.41 -28.87
C VAL A 85 -6.39 13.71 -28.94
N SER A 86 -6.06 14.93 -29.35
CA SER A 86 -4.68 15.43 -29.33
C SER A 86 -4.26 15.80 -27.89
N ALA A 87 -2.98 15.65 -27.59
CA ALA A 87 -2.44 16.02 -26.28
C ALA A 87 -2.53 17.54 -26.01
N SER A 88 -2.69 18.37 -27.04
CA SER A 88 -2.84 19.83 -26.91
C SER A 88 -4.12 20.22 -26.15
N LEU A 89 -5.18 19.40 -26.21
CA LEU A 89 -6.42 19.60 -25.44
C LEU A 89 -6.20 19.70 -23.92
N CYS A 90 -5.11 19.12 -23.42
CA CYS A 90 -4.80 19.15 -22.00
C CYS A 90 -4.43 20.55 -21.48
N GLY A 91 -3.87 21.43 -22.32
CA GLY A 91 -3.46 22.77 -21.87
C GLY A 91 -2.46 22.76 -20.69
N LYS A 92 -1.58 21.75 -20.60
CA LYS A 92 -0.60 21.56 -19.51
C LYS A 92 -1.22 21.41 -18.10
N SER A 93 -2.44 20.91 -18.00
CA SER A 93 -3.12 20.69 -16.71
C SER A 93 -2.74 19.40 -15.97
N CYS A 94 -2.04 18.46 -16.61
CA CYS A 94 -1.56 17.22 -15.96
C CYS A 94 -0.04 17.22 -15.75
N ASP A 95 0.42 16.35 -14.84
CA ASP A 95 1.83 16.11 -14.50
C ASP A 95 2.71 15.87 -15.73
N ALA A 96 2.31 14.95 -16.61
CA ALA A 96 3.09 14.57 -17.78
C ALA A 96 3.23 15.69 -18.82
N CYS A 97 2.22 16.57 -18.96
CA CYS A 97 2.30 17.72 -19.87
C CYS A 97 3.05 18.90 -19.26
N LYS A 98 3.02 19.03 -17.92
CA LYS A 98 3.68 20.13 -17.21
C LYS A 98 5.16 19.84 -16.95
N HIS A 99 5.50 18.59 -16.62
CA HIS A 99 6.84 18.16 -16.21
C HIS A 99 7.20 16.79 -16.84
N PRO A 100 7.34 16.70 -18.18
CA PRO A 100 7.58 15.42 -18.86
C PRO A 100 8.87 14.70 -18.40
N ASN A 101 9.95 15.45 -18.17
CA ASN A 101 11.23 14.87 -17.74
C ASN A 101 11.16 14.25 -16.34
N VAL A 102 10.40 14.86 -15.43
CA VAL A 102 10.21 14.34 -14.06
C VAL A 102 9.40 13.05 -14.12
N VAL A 103 8.33 13.02 -14.91
CA VAL A 103 7.52 11.81 -15.09
C VAL A 103 8.34 10.69 -15.73
N ALA A 104 9.12 11.00 -16.77
CA ALA A 104 9.99 10.02 -17.43
C ALA A 104 11.00 9.38 -16.46
N LYS A 105 11.68 10.21 -15.65
CA LYS A 105 12.60 9.75 -14.61
C LYS A 105 11.89 8.84 -13.58
N ASN A 106 10.75 9.27 -13.06
CA ASN A 106 10.00 8.49 -12.07
C ASN A 106 9.52 7.14 -12.65
N LEU A 107 9.14 7.10 -13.93
CA LEU A 107 8.77 5.86 -14.62
C LEU A 107 9.96 4.92 -14.80
N GLU A 108 11.16 5.45 -15.06
CA GLU A 108 12.40 4.67 -15.12
C GLU A 108 12.72 4.05 -13.74
N GLU A 109 12.66 4.85 -12.68
CA GLU A 109 12.87 4.38 -11.29
C GLU A 109 11.86 3.29 -10.90
N LEU A 110 10.58 3.47 -11.25
CA LEU A 110 9.52 2.48 -11.01
C LEU A 110 9.81 1.15 -11.71
N LYS A 111 10.25 1.20 -12.98
CA LYS A 111 10.62 0.01 -13.76
C LYS A 111 11.86 -0.68 -13.18
N ALA A 112 12.86 0.10 -12.76
CA ALA A 112 14.06 -0.43 -12.12
C ALA A 112 13.71 -1.17 -10.82
N ALA A 113 12.86 -0.58 -9.97
CA ALA A 113 12.37 -1.21 -8.75
C ALA A 113 11.61 -2.52 -9.05
N ALA A 114 10.77 -2.54 -10.08
CA ALA A 114 10.05 -3.75 -10.49
C ALA A 114 11.00 -4.91 -10.84
N THR A 115 12.09 -4.64 -11.56
CA THR A 115 13.08 -5.67 -11.92
C THR A 115 13.90 -6.17 -10.72
N PHE A 116 14.20 -5.30 -9.76
CA PHE A 116 14.91 -5.66 -8.54
C PHE A 116 14.11 -6.64 -7.69
N HIS A 117 12.81 -6.39 -7.51
CA HIS A 117 11.92 -7.29 -6.76
C HIS A 117 11.73 -8.66 -7.43
N GLN A 118 11.81 -8.75 -8.76
CA GLN A 118 11.75 -10.05 -9.46
C GLN A 118 13.00 -10.91 -9.21
N ARG A 119 14.18 -10.28 -9.03
CA ARG A 119 15.45 -11.00 -8.82
C ARG A 119 15.66 -11.53 -7.40
N ILE A 120 15.08 -10.88 -6.39
CA ILE A 120 15.31 -11.23 -4.98
C ILE A 120 14.30 -12.24 -4.44
N GLY A 121 13.27 -12.58 -5.23
CA GLY A 121 12.19 -13.44 -4.77
C GLY A 121 11.29 -12.71 -3.76
N SER A 122 10.00 -13.03 -3.80
CA SER A 122 8.92 -12.36 -3.06
C SER A 122 8.94 -12.57 -1.54
N SER A 123 10.11 -12.60 -0.89
CA SER A 123 10.23 -12.89 0.54
C SER A 123 11.38 -12.13 1.18
N ARG A 124 11.18 -10.82 1.34
CA ARG A 124 11.64 -10.02 2.49
C ARG A 124 11.01 -8.65 2.33
N ILE A 125 10.17 -8.26 3.28
CA ILE A 125 9.83 -6.85 3.50
C ILE A 125 11.17 -6.17 3.77
N LEU A 126 11.70 -5.45 2.78
CA LEU A 126 12.81 -4.54 2.99
C LEU A 126 12.17 -3.18 3.25
N ILE A 127 12.14 -2.79 4.52
CA ILE A 127 12.00 -1.38 4.88
C ILE A 127 13.28 -0.71 4.37
N SER A 128 13.21 -0.11 3.19
CA SER A 128 14.25 0.79 2.72
C SER A 128 14.14 2.07 3.56
N SER A 129 15.00 2.17 4.57
CA SER A 129 15.24 3.44 5.25
C SER A 129 15.98 4.34 4.25
N VAL A 130 15.21 5.12 3.49
CA VAL A 130 15.74 6.31 2.84
C VAL A 130 16.06 7.29 3.96
N GLN A 131 17.34 7.34 4.31
CA GLN A 131 17.87 8.32 5.25
C GLN A 131 17.72 9.72 4.63
N ASN A 132 17.14 10.63 5.42
CA ASN A 132 17.01 12.08 5.23
C ASN A 132 15.87 12.59 4.34
N LEU A 133 14.65 12.60 4.88
CA LEU A 133 13.72 13.74 4.72
C LEU A 133 12.97 13.94 6.04
N ASN A 134 12.98 15.19 6.51
CA ASN A 134 12.51 15.71 7.80
C ASN A 134 11.34 14.98 8.48
N ASP A 135 11.62 14.60 9.74
CA ASP A 135 10.86 13.77 10.66
C ASP A 135 9.79 14.57 11.43
N ARG A 136 8.68 14.97 10.79
CA ARG A 136 7.63 15.67 11.56
C ARG A 136 6.17 15.62 11.09
N ASP A 137 5.73 14.68 10.24
CA ASP A 137 4.29 14.69 9.88
C ASP A 137 3.71 13.40 9.24
N TYR A 138 4.01 12.20 9.74
CA TYR A 138 3.41 10.98 9.12
C TYR A 138 2.98 9.86 10.07
N SER A 139 3.03 10.06 11.38
CA SER A 139 2.72 9.03 12.38
C SER A 139 1.31 9.11 12.98
N GLU A 140 0.47 10.07 12.57
CA GLU A 140 -0.87 10.25 13.15
C GLU A 140 -1.99 9.43 12.47
N PHE A 141 -1.69 8.62 11.46
CA PHE A 141 -2.73 7.94 10.67
C PHE A 141 -3.37 6.71 11.36
N TRP A 142 -2.71 6.08 12.34
CA TRP A 142 -3.21 4.84 12.97
C TRP A 142 -3.78 5.01 14.38
N ASN A 143 -3.78 6.22 14.94
CA ASN A 143 -4.29 6.48 16.29
C ASN A 143 -5.61 7.26 16.25
N ARG A 144 -6.60 6.72 15.54
CA ARG A 144 -7.98 7.19 15.64
C ARG A 144 -8.77 6.18 16.46
N GLU A 145 -8.94 6.49 17.73
CA GLU A 145 -9.95 5.86 18.58
C GLU A 145 -11.31 6.31 18.04
N ASP A 146 -11.98 5.44 17.29
CA ASP A 146 -13.36 5.67 16.88
C ASP A 146 -14.29 5.33 18.04
N ASP A 147 -14.66 6.35 18.83
CA ASP A 147 -15.83 6.32 19.69
C ASP A 147 -17.10 6.38 18.81
N ALA A 148 -17.52 5.21 18.32
CA ALA A 148 -18.80 5.03 17.65
C ALA A 148 -19.76 4.25 18.56
N SER A 149 -20.61 5.00 19.26
CA SER A 149 -21.84 4.50 19.87
C SER A 149 -22.73 3.86 18.79
N GLY A 150 -23.07 2.59 18.94
CA GLY A 150 -23.97 1.88 18.02
C GLY A 150 -24.28 0.45 18.46
N SER A 151 -25.41 0.31 19.18
CA SER A 151 -26.27 -0.87 19.36
C SER A 151 -25.64 -2.25 19.61
N GLU A 152 -25.84 -2.74 20.83
CA GLU A 152 -25.68 -4.13 21.26
C GLU A 152 -26.74 -5.02 20.58
N GLU A 153 -26.31 -5.99 19.76
CA GLU A 153 -27.12 -7.16 19.40
C GLU A 153 -26.32 -8.42 19.71
N ASP A 154 -26.76 -9.14 20.75
CA ASP A 154 -26.22 -10.42 21.18
C ASP A 154 -26.49 -11.51 20.13
N ILE A 155 -25.42 -12.08 19.56
CA ILE A 155 -25.50 -13.35 18.84
C ILE A 155 -24.87 -14.44 19.70
N SER A 156 -25.75 -15.10 20.44
CA SER A 156 -25.52 -16.40 21.07
C SER A 156 -25.48 -17.48 19.98
N ASP A 157 -24.41 -18.25 19.88
CA ASP A 157 -24.52 -19.61 19.35
C ASP A 157 -23.46 -20.53 19.98
N SER A 158 -23.98 -21.55 20.67
CA SER A 158 -23.21 -22.65 21.24
C SER A 158 -23.20 -23.78 20.22
N ASP A 159 -22.07 -24.44 20.02
CA ASP A 159 -21.99 -25.91 19.92
C ASP A 159 -20.53 -26.39 19.89
N GLU A 160 -20.18 -27.21 20.87
CA GLU A 160 -19.00 -28.07 20.87
C GLU A 160 -19.27 -29.31 20.01
N VAL A 161 -18.38 -29.65 19.06
CA VAL A 161 -18.12 -31.05 18.67
C VAL A 161 -16.63 -31.25 18.35
N LEU A 162 -16.08 -32.30 18.96
CA LEU A 162 -14.68 -32.73 18.99
C LEU A 162 -14.16 -33.35 17.68
N ASP A 163 -12.91 -32.98 17.38
CA ASP A 163 -11.74 -33.82 17.04
C ASP A 163 -11.81 -34.88 15.93
N ALA A 164 -11.17 -34.60 14.79
CA ALA A 164 -10.57 -35.61 13.90
C ALA A 164 -9.58 -34.98 12.91
N ALA A 165 -8.28 -35.09 13.20
CA ALA A 165 -7.21 -35.49 12.26
C ALA A 165 -5.86 -34.87 12.66
N LYS A 166 -5.12 -35.65 13.46
CA LYS A 166 -3.65 -35.60 13.53
C LYS A 166 -3.09 -35.75 12.12
N ASN A 167 -2.18 -34.85 11.73
CA ASN A 167 -0.94 -35.11 10.96
C ASN A 167 -0.41 -33.88 10.18
N VAL A 168 -0.14 -32.73 10.82
CA VAL A 168 0.86 -31.74 10.33
C VAL A 168 1.45 -30.97 11.54
N ALA A 169 2.18 -31.65 12.42
CA ALA A 169 2.77 -31.03 13.63
C ALA A 169 4.29 -31.23 13.70
N SER A 170 5.02 -30.86 12.64
CA SER A 170 6.50 -30.81 12.71
C SER A 170 7.16 -29.56 12.12
N SER A 171 6.41 -28.58 11.59
CA SER A 171 7.01 -27.32 11.10
C SER A 171 6.63 -26.06 11.88
N ARG A 172 5.54 -26.06 12.67
CA ARG A 172 5.08 -24.87 13.42
C ARG A 172 5.86 -24.58 14.71
N THR A 173 6.44 -25.60 15.34
CA THR A 173 7.15 -25.46 16.62
C THR A 173 8.50 -24.77 16.45
N SER A 174 9.21 -25.04 15.35
CA SER A 174 10.50 -24.41 15.03
C SER A 174 10.36 -22.90 14.78
N THR A 175 9.31 -22.47 14.09
CA THR A 175 9.08 -21.04 13.82
C THR A 175 8.62 -20.28 15.07
N LYS A 176 7.81 -20.91 15.93
CA LYS A 176 7.33 -20.31 17.19
C LYS A 176 8.47 -20.06 18.18
N LEU A 177 9.40 -21.01 18.31
CA LEU A 177 10.62 -20.85 19.12
C LEU A 177 11.47 -19.67 18.62
N ARG A 178 11.66 -19.59 17.29
CA ARG A 178 12.45 -18.54 16.65
C ARG A 178 11.84 -17.13 16.75
N ILE A 179 10.52 -17.05 16.97
CA ILE A 179 9.82 -15.77 17.21
C ILE A 179 9.97 -15.38 18.69
N GLN A 180 9.86 -16.34 19.61
CA GLN A 180 10.02 -16.08 21.04
C GLN A 180 11.42 -15.55 21.37
N ASP A 181 12.46 -16.13 20.78
CA ASP A 181 13.85 -15.68 20.96
C ASP A 181 14.06 -14.24 20.47
N LYS A 182 13.36 -13.86 19.38
CA LYS A 182 13.41 -12.50 18.83
C LYS A 182 12.68 -11.50 19.71
N ILE A 183 11.55 -11.89 20.29
CA ILE A 183 10.80 -11.05 21.24
C ILE A 183 11.66 -10.76 22.47
N GLU A 184 12.33 -11.78 23.03
CA GLU A 184 13.18 -11.60 24.21
C GLU A 184 14.40 -10.71 23.91
N LEU A 185 14.99 -10.83 22.71
CA LEU A 185 16.07 -9.96 22.24
C LEU A 185 15.64 -8.50 22.11
N LEU A 186 14.43 -8.26 21.59
CA LEU A 186 13.88 -6.91 21.44
C LEU A 186 13.58 -6.28 22.81
N GLN A 187 12.97 -7.04 23.72
CA GLN A 187 12.70 -6.58 25.09
C GLN A 187 13.99 -6.21 25.83
N ARG A 188 15.03 -7.05 25.71
CA ARG A 188 16.34 -6.79 26.32
C ARG A 188 17.03 -5.56 25.70
N ALA A 189 16.87 -5.33 24.39
CA ALA A 189 17.40 -4.15 23.72
C ALA A 189 16.66 -2.86 24.15
N GLU A 190 15.35 -2.93 24.31
CA GLU A 190 14.51 -1.82 24.78
C GLU A 190 14.87 -1.43 26.23
N GLU A 191 14.99 -2.40 27.13
CA GLU A 191 15.44 -2.15 28.51
C GLU A 191 16.83 -1.51 28.56
N ASN A 192 17.77 -1.95 27.71
CA ASN A 192 19.10 -1.38 27.63
C ASN A 192 19.10 0.04 27.07
N TYR A 193 18.25 0.33 26.09
CA TYR A 193 18.06 1.67 25.58
C TYR A 193 17.58 2.62 26.68
N TYR A 194 16.52 2.25 27.42
CA TYR A 194 16.01 3.09 28.50
C TYR A 194 16.98 3.20 29.67
N LYS A 195 17.73 2.14 30.01
CA LYS A 195 18.79 2.21 31.03
C LYS A 195 19.88 3.18 30.61
N ASN A 196 20.43 3.06 29.40
CA ASN A 196 21.50 3.92 28.90
C ASN A 196 21.07 5.38 28.76
N ASN A 197 19.85 5.64 28.28
CA ASN A 197 19.34 7.00 28.13
C ASN A 197 19.11 7.66 29.51
N ASN A 198 18.77 6.88 30.54
CA ASN A 198 18.62 7.38 31.90
C ASN A 198 19.98 7.61 32.58
N THR A 199 21.00 6.80 32.31
CA THR A 199 22.38 7.08 32.73
C THR A 199 22.98 8.28 31.99
N GLU A 200 22.74 8.44 30.69
CA GLU A 200 23.17 9.63 29.93
C GLU A 200 22.54 10.90 30.51
N LYS A 201 21.22 10.89 30.78
CA LYS A 201 20.54 12.02 31.46
C LYS A 201 21.10 12.30 32.86
N GLN A 202 21.44 11.28 33.65
CA GLN A 202 22.06 11.48 34.96
C GLN A 202 23.50 12.00 34.88
N ILE A 203 24.29 11.57 33.89
CA ILE A 203 25.66 12.05 33.66
C ILE A 203 25.62 13.51 33.20
N GLU A 204 24.68 13.86 32.31
CA GLU A 204 24.48 15.22 31.81
C GLU A 204 24.02 16.18 32.92
N LEU A 205 23.10 15.75 33.80
CA LEU A 205 22.68 16.50 34.99
C LEU A 205 23.81 16.70 36.01
N ARG A 206 24.67 15.70 36.24
CA ARG A 206 25.83 15.85 37.13
C ARG A 206 26.91 16.78 36.56
N ARG A 207 27.07 16.81 35.24
CA ARG A 207 28.02 17.71 34.57
C ARG A 207 27.56 19.17 34.70
N PHE A 208 26.25 19.41 34.58
CA PHE A 208 25.66 20.73 34.74
C PHE A 208 25.76 21.30 36.17
N CYS A 209 25.80 20.45 37.20
CA CYS A 209 25.94 20.88 38.60
C CYS A 209 27.39 21.11 39.08
N LEU A 210 28.41 20.73 38.31
CA LEU A 210 29.83 20.91 38.68
C LEU A 210 30.46 22.15 38.03
N ASP A 211 29.77 22.78 37.07
CA ASP A 211 30.20 24.00 36.38
C ASP A 211 29.40 25.26 36.84
N SER A 212 28.86 25.26 38.06
CA SER A 212 28.25 26.42 38.75
C SER A 212 28.72 26.48 40.20
#